data_AF-A0A087CDG9-F1
#
_entry.id   AF-A0A087CDG9-F1
#
_cell.length_a   1.000
_cell.length_b   1.000
_cell.length_c   1.000
_cell.angle_alpha   90.00
_cell.angle_beta   90.00
_cell.angle_gamma   90.00
#
_symmetry.space_group_name_H-M   'P 1'
#
loop_
_entity.id
_entity.type
_entity.pdbx_description
1 polymer ?
#
loop_
_entity_poly.entity_id
_entity_poly.type
_entity_poly.pdbx_seq_one_letter_code
_entity_poly.pdbx_strand_id
1 'polypeptide(L)'
;MRTGQPAPGGNGQEPDEEHLTPAQSIRKRARDRARRIIEKADTKAARLEEQGNPETAGLRLDVHGRPKPLLRGWIHAVTTPLALAAGIVLICLSPTTSLKWACAVFMSCSLILFGNSALYHLGNWSPKTTVILRRIDHVNIFLLIAGTYTPAAFALNQFWQRVIIIGLWSCTAVAMLVHVIWITAPRWLYTLVYIVFGVSGVGFLGLFWQSPAAGPAVVWLIVAGGICYIAGAIVYAMRWPNPWPRVFGFHEIFHCGTVAGYACHMVAIFLVVCAIR
;
A
#
# COMPACT_ATOMS: atom_id res chain seq x y z
N MET A 1 -36.51 26.35 -54.06
CA MET A 1 -37.65 25.48 -53.70
C MET A 1 -37.31 24.06 -54.13
N ARG A 2 -37.47 23.10 -53.19
CA ARG A 2 -37.57 21.63 -53.33
C ARG A 2 -36.37 20.88 -53.94
N THR A 3 -35.51 20.22 -53.14
CA THR A 3 -35.67 18.90 -52.46
C THR A 3 -35.72 17.69 -53.41
N GLY A 4 -34.70 16.85 -53.32
CA GLY A 4 -34.68 15.48 -53.84
C GLY A 4 -33.48 14.73 -53.28
N GLN A 5 -33.66 14.04 -52.15
CA GLN A 5 -32.73 12.99 -51.70
C GLN A 5 -32.87 11.77 -52.62
N PRO A 6 -31.78 10.99 -52.82
CA PRO A 6 -31.95 9.55 -52.96
C PRO A 6 -31.00 8.75 -52.06
N ALA A 7 -31.63 7.87 -51.27
CA ALA A 7 -31.40 6.43 -51.07
C ALA A 7 -30.02 5.87 -50.61
N PRO A 8 -30.04 4.72 -49.89
CA PRO A 8 -29.02 4.33 -48.92
C PRO A 8 -27.88 3.49 -49.54
N GLY A 9 -26.75 3.50 -48.84
CA GLY A 9 -25.49 2.89 -49.23
C GLY A 9 -25.61 1.41 -49.62
N GLY A 10 -25.15 1.13 -50.83
CA GLY A 10 -24.90 -0.22 -51.32
C GLY A 10 -23.67 -0.83 -50.64
N ASN A 11 -23.86 -2.04 -50.14
CA ASN A 11 -22.88 -2.98 -49.63
C ASN A 11 -21.51 -2.87 -50.32
N GLY A 12 -20.46 -2.62 -49.54
CA GLY A 12 -19.10 -2.89 -49.96
C GLY A 12 -18.87 -4.40 -50.08
N GLN A 13 -19.15 -4.95 -51.27
CA GLN A 13 -18.69 -6.28 -51.67
C GLN A 13 -17.16 -6.33 -51.62
N GLU A 14 -16.60 -7.38 -51.01
CA GLU A 14 -15.19 -7.72 -51.18
C GLU A 14 -14.90 -7.86 -52.68
N PRO A 15 -13.81 -7.26 -53.20
CA PRO A 15 -13.53 -7.30 -54.63
C PRO A 15 -13.22 -8.74 -55.08
N ASP A 16 -13.90 -9.17 -56.14
CA ASP A 16 -13.68 -10.45 -56.83
C ASP A 16 -12.19 -10.70 -57.10
N GLU A 17 -11.73 -11.92 -56.84
CA GLU A 17 -10.31 -12.31 -56.78
C GLU A 17 -9.54 -12.19 -58.12
N GLU A 18 -10.21 -11.80 -59.21
CA GLU A 18 -9.71 -12.01 -60.57
C GLU A 18 -8.86 -10.86 -61.15
N HIS A 19 -8.72 -9.71 -60.47
CA HIS A 19 -7.85 -8.62 -60.97
C HIS A 19 -7.21 -7.74 -59.89
N LEU A 20 -6.38 -8.32 -59.01
CA LEU A 20 -5.55 -7.54 -58.09
C LEU A 20 -4.34 -6.93 -58.83
N THR A 21 -4.14 -5.61 -58.70
CA THR A 21 -2.90 -4.96 -59.15
C THR A 21 -1.67 -5.55 -58.43
N PRO A 22 -0.45 -5.44 -59.01
CA PRO A 22 0.77 -5.95 -58.36
C PRO A 22 0.98 -5.42 -56.93
N ALA A 23 0.62 -4.16 -56.68
CA ALA A 23 0.69 -3.57 -55.35
C ALA A 23 -0.35 -4.18 -54.38
N GLN A 24 -1.57 -4.46 -54.84
CA GLN A 24 -2.61 -5.09 -54.02
C GLN A 24 -2.29 -6.55 -53.70
N SER A 25 -1.70 -7.31 -54.64
CA SER A 25 -1.30 -8.70 -54.41
C SER A 25 -0.15 -8.82 -53.41
N ILE A 26 0.83 -7.92 -53.45
CA ILE A 26 1.90 -7.82 -52.45
C ILE A 26 1.33 -7.51 -51.07
N ARG A 27 0.39 -6.54 -50.98
CA ARG A 27 -0.28 -6.20 -49.71
C ARG A 27 -1.11 -7.35 -49.14
N LYS A 28 -1.85 -8.10 -49.99
CA LYS A 28 -2.61 -9.30 -49.57
C LYS A 28 -1.66 -10.36 -49.01
N ARG A 29 -0.58 -10.70 -49.74
CA ARG A 29 0.43 -11.67 -49.28
C ARG A 29 1.09 -11.27 -47.96
N ALA A 30 1.39 -9.98 -47.77
CA ALA A 30 1.95 -9.47 -46.52
C ALA A 30 0.97 -9.60 -45.35
N ARG A 31 -0.32 -9.25 -45.55
CA ARG A 31 -1.38 -9.45 -44.55
C ARG A 31 -1.58 -10.93 -44.19
N ASP A 32 -1.62 -11.81 -45.19
CA ASP A 32 -1.79 -13.24 -44.95
C ASP A 32 -0.60 -13.84 -44.21
N ARG A 33 0.62 -13.38 -44.51
CA ARG A 33 1.82 -13.79 -43.78
C ARG A 33 1.79 -13.29 -42.34
N ALA A 34 1.41 -12.04 -42.10
CA ALA A 34 1.25 -11.49 -40.76
C ALA A 34 0.19 -12.26 -39.96
N ARG A 35 -0.97 -12.54 -40.56
CA ARG A 35 -2.05 -13.32 -39.95
C ARG A 35 -1.59 -14.72 -39.55
N ARG A 36 -0.89 -15.44 -40.43
CA ARG A 36 -0.32 -16.77 -40.13
C ARG A 36 0.72 -16.74 -39.01
N ILE A 37 1.52 -15.67 -38.91
CA ILE A 37 2.49 -15.51 -37.82
C ILE A 37 1.78 -15.28 -36.50
N ILE A 38 0.77 -14.40 -36.48
CA ILE A 38 -0.06 -14.12 -35.30
C ILE A 38 -0.78 -15.39 -34.83
N GLU A 39 -1.46 -16.09 -35.75
CA GLU A 39 -2.18 -17.31 -35.42
C GLU A 39 -1.27 -18.39 -34.84
N LYS A 40 -0.09 -18.61 -35.45
CA LYS A 40 0.92 -19.53 -34.89
C LYS A 40 1.43 -19.09 -33.51
N ALA A 41 1.58 -17.78 -33.29
CA ALA A 41 1.99 -17.25 -32.00
C ALA A 41 0.88 -17.47 -30.94
N ASP A 42 -0.38 -17.23 -31.30
CA ASP A 42 -1.54 -17.44 -30.43
C ASP A 42 -1.73 -18.92 -30.08
N THR A 43 -1.61 -19.83 -31.06
CA THR A 43 -1.67 -21.28 -30.79
C THR A 43 -0.53 -21.73 -29.88
N LYS A 44 0.68 -21.17 -30.07
CA LYS A 44 1.82 -21.46 -29.21
C LYS A 44 1.61 -20.93 -27.80
N ALA A 45 1.06 -19.71 -27.66
CA ALA A 45 0.71 -19.13 -26.37
C ALA A 45 -0.35 -20.00 -25.65
N ALA A 46 -1.43 -20.39 -26.34
CA ALA A 46 -2.46 -21.26 -25.79
C ALA A 46 -1.92 -22.62 -25.33
N ARG A 47 -1.00 -23.24 -26.08
CA ARG A 47 -0.34 -24.49 -25.65
C ARG A 47 0.53 -24.32 -24.41
N LEU A 48 1.23 -23.18 -24.30
CA LEU A 48 2.05 -22.88 -23.13
C LEU A 48 1.18 -22.57 -21.88
N GLU A 49 0.02 -21.94 -22.08
CA GLU A 49 -0.98 -21.74 -21.04
C GLU A 49 -1.60 -23.06 -20.58
N GLU A 50 -1.91 -23.96 -21.51
CA GLU A 50 -2.47 -25.30 -21.24
C GLU A 50 -1.47 -26.22 -20.53
N GLN A 51 -0.19 -26.17 -20.91
CA GLN A 51 0.87 -26.93 -20.24
C GLN A 51 1.13 -26.43 -18.81
N GLY A 52 0.86 -25.15 -18.53
CA GLY A 52 1.17 -24.51 -17.25
C GLY A 52 2.67 -24.52 -16.94
N ASN A 53 3.10 -23.75 -15.94
CA ASN A 53 4.45 -23.91 -15.41
C ASN A 53 4.41 -24.88 -14.21
N PRO A 54 4.98 -26.11 -14.33
CA PRO A 54 4.96 -27.11 -13.27
C PRO A 54 5.65 -26.62 -11.99
N GLU A 55 6.62 -25.70 -12.08
CA GLU A 55 7.26 -25.11 -10.90
C GLU A 55 6.32 -24.20 -10.09
N THR A 56 5.28 -23.67 -10.73
CA THR A 56 4.28 -22.79 -10.11
C THR A 56 2.91 -23.43 -9.92
N ALA A 57 2.75 -24.69 -10.33
CA ALA A 57 1.51 -25.42 -10.16
C ALA A 57 1.14 -25.51 -8.67
N GLY A 58 -0.07 -25.05 -8.33
CA GLY A 58 -0.57 -25.01 -6.94
C GLY A 58 0.01 -23.88 -6.07
N LEU A 59 0.89 -23.03 -6.59
CA LEU A 59 1.37 -21.85 -5.87
C LEU A 59 0.38 -20.69 -5.97
N ARG A 60 0.28 -19.92 -4.90
CA ARG A 60 -0.42 -18.64 -4.91
C ARG A 60 0.42 -17.62 -5.69
N LEU A 61 -0.13 -17.06 -6.76
CA LEU A 61 0.58 -16.10 -7.61
C LEU A 61 0.10 -14.67 -7.36
N ASP A 62 0.97 -13.69 -7.61
CA ASP A 62 0.58 -12.28 -7.70
C ASP A 62 0.01 -11.93 -9.09
N VAL A 63 -0.44 -10.69 -9.27
CA VAL A 63 -1.01 -10.19 -10.53
C VAL A 63 -0.02 -10.23 -11.71
N HIS A 64 1.26 -10.45 -11.45
CA HIS A 64 2.33 -10.57 -12.43
C HIS A 64 2.78 -12.03 -12.62
N GLY A 65 2.06 -13.01 -12.07
CA GLY A 65 2.36 -14.43 -12.18
C GLY A 65 3.53 -14.90 -11.30
N ARG A 66 3.97 -14.09 -10.31
CA ARG A 66 5.10 -14.45 -9.45
C ARG A 66 4.62 -15.21 -8.21
N PRO A 67 5.37 -16.23 -7.74
CA PRO A 67 5.07 -16.91 -6.48
C PRO A 67 4.98 -15.95 -5.30
N LYS A 68 3.90 -16.08 -4.54
CA LYS A 68 3.60 -15.30 -3.36
C LYS A 68 3.76 -16.18 -2.12
N PRO A 69 4.59 -15.79 -1.14
CA PRO A 69 4.73 -16.56 0.09
C PRO A 69 3.39 -16.77 0.80
N LEU A 70 3.21 -17.92 1.46
CA LEU A 70 1.96 -18.29 2.13
C LEU A 70 1.50 -17.25 3.15
N LEU A 71 2.41 -16.69 3.95
CA LEU A 71 2.09 -15.72 5.00
C LEU A 71 1.88 -14.29 4.48
N ARG A 72 1.96 -14.07 3.16
CA ARG A 72 1.77 -12.75 2.55
C ARG A 72 0.35 -12.24 2.83
N GLY A 73 0.28 -11.18 3.64
CA GLY A 73 -0.95 -10.50 4.05
C GLY A 73 -1.55 -11.03 5.36
N TRP A 74 -1.26 -12.27 5.76
CA TRP A 74 -1.83 -12.87 6.96
C TRP A 74 -1.38 -12.20 8.25
N ILE A 75 -0.11 -11.75 8.32
CA ILE A 75 0.41 -11.03 9.49
C ILE A 75 -0.48 -9.81 9.79
N HIS A 76 -0.73 -8.95 8.80
CA HIS A 76 -1.59 -7.79 8.96
C HIS A 76 -3.07 -8.15 9.12
N ALA A 77 -3.53 -9.25 8.51
CA ALA A 77 -4.90 -9.74 8.70
C ALA A 77 -5.17 -10.10 10.17
N VAL A 78 -4.21 -10.76 10.84
CA VAL A 78 -4.28 -11.06 12.28
C VAL A 78 -4.08 -9.80 13.12
N THR A 79 -3.20 -8.89 12.72
CA THR A 79 -2.99 -7.62 13.45
C THR A 79 -4.24 -6.73 13.44
N THR A 80 -5.05 -6.76 12.38
CA THR A 80 -6.24 -5.89 12.24
C THR A 80 -7.23 -6.01 13.41
N PRO A 81 -7.75 -7.20 13.78
CA PRO A 81 -8.62 -7.33 14.95
C PRO A 81 -7.91 -7.03 16.28
N LEU A 82 -6.61 -7.30 16.38
CA LEU A 82 -5.83 -6.94 17.58
C LEU A 82 -5.71 -5.41 17.74
N ALA A 83 -5.50 -4.69 16.63
CA ALA A 83 -5.47 -3.23 16.60
C ALA A 83 -6.84 -2.62 16.93
N LEU A 84 -7.93 -3.26 16.48
CA LEU A 84 -9.30 -2.88 16.87
C LEU A 84 -9.47 -2.99 18.39
N ALA A 85 -9.14 -4.15 18.96
CA ALA A 85 -9.26 -4.39 20.40
C ALA A 85 -8.41 -3.42 21.22
N ALA A 86 -7.13 -3.22 20.83
CA ALA A 86 -6.24 -2.27 21.48
C ALA A 86 -6.79 -0.83 21.41
N GLY A 87 -7.31 -0.42 20.26
CA GLY A 87 -7.94 0.90 20.09
C GLY A 87 -9.15 1.10 20.99
N ILE A 88 -10.03 0.10 21.09
CA ILE A 88 -11.19 0.12 22.00
C ILE A 88 -10.72 0.28 23.45
N VAL A 89 -9.70 -0.47 23.88
CA VAL A 89 -9.12 -0.34 25.23
C VAL A 89 -8.63 1.09 25.46
N LEU A 90 -7.86 1.68 24.54
CA LEU A 90 -7.38 3.06 24.69
C LEU A 90 -8.52 4.08 24.81
N ILE A 91 -9.58 3.92 24.01
CA ILE A 91 -10.78 4.79 24.08
C ILE A 91 -11.47 4.63 25.44
N CYS A 92 -11.68 3.40 25.91
CA CYS A 92 -12.33 3.15 27.20
C CYS A 92 -11.52 3.70 28.37
N LEU A 93 -10.19 3.65 28.29
CA LEU A 93 -9.32 4.09 29.37
C LEU A 93 -9.07 5.60 29.40
N SER A 94 -9.29 6.30 28.30
CA SER A 94 -9.05 7.74 28.15
C SER A 94 -10.00 8.58 29.03
N PRO A 95 -9.47 9.44 29.93
CA PRO A 95 -10.30 10.19 30.90
C PRO A 95 -11.07 11.36 30.28
N THR A 96 -10.60 11.94 29.17
CA THR A 96 -11.23 13.11 28.54
C THR A 96 -11.84 12.78 27.18
N THR A 97 -12.90 13.49 26.81
CA THR A 97 -13.55 13.34 25.49
C THR A 97 -12.57 13.59 24.34
N SER A 98 -11.70 14.59 24.47
CA SER A 98 -10.69 14.89 23.43
C SER A 98 -9.68 13.75 23.26
N LEU A 99 -9.21 13.14 24.35
CA LEU A 99 -8.29 12.00 24.27
C LEU A 99 -8.98 10.74 23.71
N LYS A 100 -10.27 10.53 24.04
CA LYS A 100 -11.08 9.45 23.42
C LYS A 100 -11.12 9.58 21.90
N TRP A 101 -11.37 10.78 21.38
CA TRP A 101 -11.34 11.03 19.94
C TRP A 101 -9.93 10.83 19.35
N ALA A 102 -8.88 11.27 20.04
CA ALA A 102 -7.51 11.04 19.61
C ALA A 102 -7.18 9.54 19.50
N CYS A 103 -7.61 8.73 20.47
CA CYS A 103 -7.46 7.28 20.44
C CYS A 103 -8.32 6.64 19.33
N ALA A 104 -9.52 7.15 19.07
CA ALA A 104 -10.36 6.69 17.96
C ALA A 104 -9.73 6.98 16.58
N VAL A 105 -9.07 8.13 16.43
CA VAL A 105 -8.28 8.46 15.24
C VAL A 105 -7.13 7.48 15.07
N PHE A 106 -6.35 7.22 16.12
CA PHE A 106 -5.26 6.23 16.09
C PHE A 106 -5.78 4.83 15.71
N MET A 107 -6.86 4.37 16.34
CA MET A 107 -7.51 3.10 16.02
C MET A 107 -7.91 3.05 14.53
N SER A 108 -8.58 4.09 14.03
CA SER A 108 -9.05 4.14 12.64
C SER A 108 -7.88 4.09 11.65
N CYS A 109 -6.80 4.85 11.91
CA CYS A 109 -5.59 4.81 11.07
C CYS A 109 -4.92 3.43 11.09
N SER A 110 -4.91 2.77 12.26
CA SER A 110 -4.38 1.40 12.43
C SER A 110 -5.18 0.38 11.61
N LEU A 111 -6.51 0.47 11.67
CA LEU A 111 -7.40 -0.42 10.92
C LEU A 111 -7.31 -0.19 9.41
N ILE A 112 -7.19 1.07 8.99
CA ILE A 112 -6.99 1.41 7.59
C ILE A 112 -5.65 0.84 7.10
N LEU A 113 -4.56 0.98 7.88
CA LEU A 113 -3.27 0.43 7.50
C LEU A 113 -3.29 -1.11 7.44
N PHE A 114 -3.57 -1.78 8.56
CA PHE A 114 -3.48 -3.24 8.62
C PHE A 114 -4.57 -3.91 7.77
N GLY A 115 -5.79 -3.38 7.79
CA GLY A 115 -6.91 -3.91 7.04
C GLY A 115 -6.72 -3.75 5.53
N ASN A 116 -6.32 -2.57 5.05
CA ASN A 116 -6.03 -2.39 3.62
C ASN A 116 -4.85 -3.24 3.18
N SER A 117 -3.80 -3.33 4.00
CA SER A 117 -2.62 -4.13 3.68
C SER A 117 -2.95 -5.62 3.58
N ALA A 118 -3.75 -6.12 4.53
CA ALA A 118 -4.30 -7.47 4.48
C ALA A 118 -5.15 -7.69 3.23
N LEU A 119 -6.08 -6.77 2.92
CA LEU A 119 -6.96 -6.87 1.75
C LEU A 119 -6.16 -6.89 0.44
N TYR A 120 -5.20 -5.97 0.30
CA TYR A 120 -4.28 -5.88 -0.83
C TYR A 120 -3.50 -7.19 -1.01
N HIS A 121 -2.95 -7.72 0.08
CA HIS A 121 -2.11 -8.89 0.04
C HIS A 121 -2.85 -10.22 0.12
N LEU A 122 -4.14 -10.28 0.47
CA LEU A 122 -4.90 -11.53 0.50
C LEU A 122 -5.75 -11.75 -0.75
N GLY A 123 -6.28 -10.70 -1.36
CA GLY A 123 -7.15 -10.86 -2.52
C GLY A 123 -6.42 -11.14 -3.83
N ASN A 124 -7.17 -11.74 -4.76
CA ASN A 124 -6.79 -11.96 -6.15
C ASN A 124 -7.54 -10.93 -7.00
N TRP A 125 -6.94 -9.75 -7.13
CA TRP A 125 -7.61 -8.59 -7.70
C TRP A 125 -7.28 -8.38 -9.18
N SER A 126 -8.15 -7.68 -9.89
CA SER A 126 -7.83 -7.18 -11.23
C SER A 126 -6.56 -6.30 -11.20
N PRO A 127 -5.84 -6.14 -12.34
CA PRO A 127 -4.67 -5.25 -12.40
C PRO A 127 -4.96 -3.82 -11.94
N LYS A 128 -6.12 -3.27 -12.32
CA LYS A 128 -6.55 -1.91 -11.91
C LYS A 128 -6.73 -1.82 -10.40
N THR A 129 -7.47 -2.74 -9.81
CA THR A 129 -7.72 -2.78 -8.36
C THR A 129 -6.42 -2.99 -7.58
N THR A 130 -5.52 -3.85 -8.06
CA THR A 130 -4.21 -4.10 -7.44
C THR A 130 -3.37 -2.83 -7.35
N VAL A 131 -3.38 -2.00 -8.41
CA VAL A 131 -2.65 -0.72 -8.42
C VAL A 131 -3.25 0.26 -7.42
N ILE A 132 -4.58 0.35 -7.31
CA ILE A 132 -5.25 1.24 -6.36
C ILE A 132 -4.94 0.81 -4.92
N LEU A 133 -5.15 -0.46 -4.58
CA LEU A 133 -4.90 -0.99 -3.24
C LEU A 133 -3.43 -0.83 -2.82
N ARG A 134 -2.49 -1.04 -3.74
CA ARG A 134 -1.05 -0.79 -3.50
C ARG A 134 -0.75 0.67 -3.17
N ARG A 135 -1.42 1.62 -3.83
CA ARG A 135 -1.23 3.05 -3.54
C ARG A 135 -1.78 3.42 -2.17
N ILE A 136 -2.96 2.92 -1.84
CA ILE A 136 -3.55 3.11 -0.51
C ILE A 136 -2.61 2.52 0.55
N ASP A 137 -2.09 1.31 0.32
CA ASP A 137 -1.17 0.63 1.24
C ASP A 137 0.10 1.44 1.54
N HIS A 138 0.70 2.06 0.52
CA HIS A 138 1.84 2.94 0.70
C HIS A 138 1.50 4.23 1.46
N VAL A 139 0.39 4.88 1.11
CA VAL A 139 -0.02 6.15 1.71
C VAL A 139 -0.44 5.98 3.18
N ASN A 140 -0.99 4.82 3.52
CA ASN A 140 -1.46 4.52 4.88
C ASN A 140 -0.34 4.60 5.93
N ILE A 141 0.93 4.45 5.56
CA ILE A 141 2.05 4.61 6.48
C ILE A 141 2.07 6.04 7.05
N PHE A 142 1.88 7.07 6.22
CA PHE A 142 1.82 8.46 6.68
C PHE A 142 0.63 8.69 7.59
N LEU A 143 -0.51 8.11 7.24
CA LEU A 143 -1.74 8.17 8.04
C LEU A 143 -1.55 7.53 9.42
N LEU A 144 -0.89 6.36 9.49
CA LEU A 144 -0.58 5.72 10.76
C LEU A 144 0.37 6.55 11.62
N ILE A 145 1.37 7.20 11.02
CA ILE A 145 2.29 8.07 11.77
C ILE A 145 1.52 9.24 12.39
N ALA A 146 0.74 9.99 11.59
CA ALA A 146 -0.07 11.09 12.12
C ALA A 146 -1.09 10.61 13.17
N GLY A 147 -1.74 9.46 12.91
CA GLY A 147 -2.65 8.82 13.85
C GLY A 147 -1.98 8.43 15.17
N THR A 148 -0.73 7.96 15.14
CA THR A 148 0.06 7.58 16.33
C THR A 148 0.38 8.78 17.21
N TYR A 149 0.81 9.88 16.59
CA TYR A 149 1.15 11.09 17.33
C TYR A 149 -0.08 11.84 17.87
N THR A 150 -1.27 11.58 17.33
CA THR A 150 -2.50 12.27 17.76
C THR A 150 -2.83 12.06 19.26
N PRO A 151 -2.92 10.82 19.79
CA PRO A 151 -3.06 10.60 21.22
C PRO A 151 -1.74 10.77 22.00
N ALA A 152 -0.58 10.45 21.41
CA ALA A 152 0.71 10.60 22.10
C ALA A 152 0.97 12.06 22.50
N ALA A 153 0.62 13.02 21.63
CA ALA A 153 0.84 14.44 21.85
C ALA A 153 0.09 15.01 23.08
N PHE A 154 -0.90 14.30 23.62
CA PHE A 154 -1.55 14.68 24.89
C PHE A 154 -0.65 14.55 26.12
N ALA A 155 0.49 13.86 26.00
CA ALA A 155 1.50 13.89 27.04
C ALA A 155 2.17 15.27 27.18
N LEU A 156 2.03 16.15 26.19
CA LEU A 156 2.71 17.45 26.16
C LEU A 156 1.75 18.59 26.50
N ASN A 157 2.31 19.78 26.73
CA ASN A 157 1.51 21.00 26.89
C ASN A 157 0.72 21.33 25.61
N GLN A 158 -0.31 22.17 25.74
CA GLN A 158 -1.23 22.48 24.65
C GLN A 158 -0.57 23.04 23.40
N PHE A 159 0.55 23.79 23.55
CA PHE A 159 1.27 24.35 22.41
C PHE A 159 1.90 23.23 21.58
N TRP A 160 2.75 22.39 22.20
CA TRP A 160 3.42 21.29 21.50
C TRP A 160 2.43 20.24 21.00
N GLN A 161 1.36 19.99 21.76
CA GLN A 161 0.28 19.12 21.33
C GLN A 161 -0.30 19.57 19.97
N ARG A 162 -0.65 20.86 19.85
CA ARG A 162 -1.20 21.43 18.61
C ARG A 162 -0.18 21.42 17.48
N VAL A 163 1.07 21.80 17.77
CA VAL A 163 2.15 21.82 16.77
C VAL A 163 2.36 20.45 16.14
N ILE A 164 2.43 19.39 16.95
CA ILE A 164 2.63 18.02 16.47
C ILE A 164 1.43 17.55 15.64
N ILE A 165 0.21 17.73 16.16
CA ILE A 165 -1.02 17.27 15.49
C ILE A 165 -1.18 18.00 14.15
N ILE A 166 -1.15 19.33 14.15
CA ILE A 166 -1.33 20.12 12.92
C ILE A 166 -0.20 19.82 11.95
N GLY A 167 1.05 19.84 12.40
CA GLY A 167 2.21 19.61 11.53
C GLY A 167 2.15 18.26 10.82
N LEU A 168 1.94 17.16 11.56
CA LEU A 168 1.93 15.82 10.98
C LEU A 168 0.71 15.57 10.08
N TRP A 169 -0.47 16.09 10.44
CA TRP A 169 -1.65 15.98 9.59
C TRP A 169 -1.52 16.84 8.33
N SER A 170 -0.94 18.04 8.40
CA SER A 170 -0.62 18.87 7.22
C SER A 170 0.37 18.16 6.30
N CYS A 171 1.47 17.63 6.84
CA CYS A 171 2.43 16.85 6.05
C CYS A 171 1.76 15.61 5.43
N THR A 172 0.85 14.95 6.15
CA THR A 172 0.16 13.75 5.67
C THR A 172 -0.78 14.11 4.53
N ALA A 173 -1.55 15.18 4.67
CA ALA A 173 -2.43 15.69 3.63
C ALA A 173 -1.65 16.05 2.36
N VAL A 174 -0.49 16.71 2.50
CA VAL A 174 0.40 17.00 1.35
C VAL A 174 0.91 15.72 0.71
N ALA A 175 1.40 14.75 1.49
CA ALA A 175 1.90 13.47 0.98
C ALA A 175 0.81 12.67 0.24
N MET A 176 -0.42 12.68 0.77
CA MET A 176 -1.61 12.10 0.13
C MET A 176 -1.93 12.80 -1.18
N LEU A 177 -1.95 14.14 -1.19
CA LEU A 177 -2.26 14.93 -2.37
C LEU A 177 -1.24 14.69 -3.49
N VAL A 178 0.05 14.66 -3.16
CA VAL A 178 1.12 14.33 -4.11
C VAL A 178 0.93 12.92 -4.67
N HIS A 179 0.55 11.94 -3.84
CA HIS A 179 0.29 10.58 -4.30
C HIS A 179 -0.92 10.45 -5.23
N VAL A 180 -1.97 11.26 -5.00
CA VAL A 180 -3.20 11.23 -5.81
C VAL A 180 -3.01 11.98 -7.12
N ILE A 181 -2.41 13.18 -7.09
CA ILE A 181 -2.26 14.05 -8.26
C ILE A 181 -1.08 13.60 -9.13
N TRP A 182 0.08 13.34 -8.53
CA TRP A 182 1.31 13.10 -9.28
C TRP A 182 1.64 11.62 -9.41
N ILE A 183 0.88 10.95 -10.26
CA ILE A 183 0.96 9.50 -10.49
C ILE A 183 2.35 9.05 -10.99
N THR A 184 3.07 9.93 -11.70
CA THR A 184 4.37 9.65 -12.31
C THR A 184 5.55 10.17 -11.48
N ALA A 185 5.32 10.59 -10.22
CA ALA A 185 6.38 11.16 -9.41
C ALA A 185 7.55 10.15 -9.23
N PRO A 186 8.80 10.66 -9.22
CA PRO A 186 9.96 9.79 -9.16
C PRO A 186 10.04 9.09 -7.80
N ARG A 187 10.50 7.83 -7.79
CA ARG A 187 10.55 6.98 -6.59
C ARG A 187 11.37 7.59 -5.43
N TRP A 188 12.39 8.39 -5.74
CA TRP A 188 13.21 9.04 -4.73
C TRP A 188 12.41 10.06 -3.90
N LEU A 189 11.41 10.72 -4.49
CA LEU A 189 10.59 11.70 -3.78
C LEU A 189 9.79 11.03 -2.67
N TYR A 190 9.17 9.88 -2.95
CA TYR A 190 8.46 9.12 -1.93
C TYR A 190 9.39 8.62 -0.83
N THR A 191 10.59 8.17 -1.21
CA THR A 191 11.61 7.72 -0.24
C THR A 191 12.02 8.87 0.69
N LEU A 192 12.21 10.08 0.15
CA LEU A 192 12.51 11.27 0.95
C LEU A 192 11.38 11.59 1.93
N VAL A 193 10.12 11.55 1.48
CA VAL A 193 8.95 11.78 2.34
C VAL A 193 8.91 10.73 3.47
N TYR A 194 9.19 9.45 3.19
CA TYR A 194 9.29 8.42 4.23
C TYR A 194 10.37 8.71 5.26
N ILE A 195 11.55 9.18 4.82
CA ILE A 195 12.65 9.54 5.72
C ILE A 195 12.22 10.71 6.61
N VAL A 196 11.69 11.79 6.03
CA VAL A 196 11.24 12.98 6.77
C VAL A 196 10.21 12.61 7.85
N PHE A 197 9.21 11.81 7.49
CA PHE A 197 8.22 11.31 8.45
C PHE A 197 8.86 10.40 9.51
N GLY A 198 9.74 9.47 9.11
CA GLY A 198 10.40 8.56 10.04
C GLY A 198 11.29 9.26 11.06
N VAL A 199 12.02 10.31 10.65
CA VAL A 199 12.90 11.07 11.55
C VAL A 199 12.17 12.16 12.34
N SER A 200 10.99 12.60 11.89
CA SER A 200 10.22 13.65 12.59
C SER A 200 9.96 13.32 14.06
N GLY A 201 9.80 12.03 14.39
CA GLY A 201 9.65 11.57 15.76
C GLY A 201 10.86 11.83 16.66
N VAL A 202 12.06 11.80 16.08
CA VAL A 202 13.32 12.07 16.81
C VAL A 202 13.34 13.49 17.36
N GLY A 203 12.78 14.45 16.59
CA GLY A 203 12.72 15.86 17.00
C GLY A 203 11.91 16.13 18.25
N PHE A 204 10.99 15.22 18.62
CA PHE A 204 10.10 15.39 19.77
C PHE A 204 10.50 14.55 20.99
N LEU A 205 11.52 13.67 20.88
CA LEU A 205 11.89 12.75 21.97
C LEU A 205 12.24 13.49 23.27
N GLY A 206 12.93 14.63 23.18
CA GLY A 206 13.26 15.45 24.36
C GLY A 206 12.03 15.97 25.08
N LEU A 207 10.96 16.33 24.35
CA LEU A 207 9.70 16.79 24.94
C LEU A 207 8.99 15.65 25.67
N PHE A 208 8.94 14.46 25.05
CA PHE A 208 8.37 13.27 25.69
C PHE A 208 9.18 12.80 26.90
N TRP A 209 10.51 12.91 26.84
CA TRP A 209 11.39 12.55 27.95
C TRP A 209 11.12 13.38 29.20
N GLN A 210 10.92 14.68 29.03
CA GLN A 210 10.69 15.62 30.13
C GLN A 210 9.22 15.68 30.57
N SER A 211 8.30 15.10 29.80
CA SER A 211 6.88 15.10 30.13
C SER A 211 6.57 14.18 31.33
N PRO A 212 5.87 14.67 32.36
CA PRO A 212 5.39 13.83 33.46
C PRO A 212 4.43 12.72 33.02
N ALA A 213 3.71 12.93 31.92
CA ALA A 213 2.74 11.98 31.37
C ALA A 213 3.37 10.95 30.41
N ALA A 214 4.66 11.05 30.11
CA ALA A 214 5.36 10.12 29.22
C ALA A 214 6.64 9.55 29.85
N GLY A 215 7.66 10.39 30.02
CA GLY A 215 8.93 10.02 30.62
C GLY A 215 9.79 9.05 29.80
N PRO A 216 10.88 8.52 30.40
CA PRO A 216 11.86 7.68 29.71
C PRO A 216 11.30 6.39 29.10
N ALA A 217 10.34 5.75 29.78
CA ALA A 217 9.75 4.50 29.30
C ALA A 217 9.04 4.67 27.95
N VAL A 218 8.23 5.73 27.82
CA VAL A 218 7.55 6.08 26.56
C VAL A 218 8.56 6.40 25.47
N VAL A 219 9.63 7.14 25.79
CA VAL A 219 10.69 7.46 24.81
C VAL A 219 11.39 6.21 24.31
N TRP A 220 11.78 5.29 25.19
CA TRP A 220 12.43 4.05 24.77
C TRP A 220 11.52 3.16 23.92
N LEU A 221 10.21 3.15 24.18
CA LEU A 221 9.25 2.45 23.32
C LEU A 221 9.13 3.12 21.94
N ILE A 222 9.12 4.44 21.85
CA ILE A 222 9.13 5.16 20.56
C ILE A 222 10.42 4.83 19.78
N VAL A 223 11.57 4.86 20.46
CA VAL A 223 12.87 4.52 19.86
C VAL A 223 12.90 3.08 19.38
N ALA A 224 12.51 2.12 20.23
CA ALA A 224 12.44 0.71 19.86
C ALA A 224 11.48 0.49 18.67
N GLY A 225 10.32 1.15 18.68
CA GLY A 225 9.36 1.07 17.59
C GLY A 225 9.92 1.64 16.28
N GLY A 226 10.63 2.76 16.34
CA GLY A 226 11.34 3.35 15.20
C GLY A 226 12.42 2.41 14.64
N ILE A 227 13.20 1.76 15.51
CA ILE A 227 14.20 0.76 15.12
C ILE A 227 13.53 -0.42 14.40
N CYS A 228 12.41 -0.94 14.91
CA CYS A 228 11.66 -2.02 14.25
C CYS A 228 11.18 -1.62 12.84
N TYR A 229 10.63 -0.41 12.68
CA TYR A 229 10.22 0.09 11.37
C TYR A 229 11.41 0.22 10.40
N ILE A 230 12.52 0.79 10.85
CA ILE A 230 13.72 0.99 10.03
C ILE A 230 14.32 -0.37 9.64
N ALA A 231 14.48 -1.29 10.59
CA ALA A 231 15.01 -2.63 10.32
C ALA A 231 14.15 -3.38 9.29
N GLY A 232 12.82 -3.34 9.45
CA GLY A 232 11.90 -3.89 8.46
C GLY A 232 12.05 -3.24 7.09
N ALA A 233 12.12 -1.91 7.02
CA ALA A 233 12.27 -1.16 5.77
C ALA A 233 13.60 -1.47 5.06
N ILE A 234 14.69 -1.63 5.82
CA ILE A 234 16.00 -2.04 5.29
C ILE A 234 15.91 -3.43 4.67
N VAL A 235 15.32 -4.41 5.37
CA VAL A 235 15.11 -5.77 4.84
C VAL A 235 14.27 -5.74 3.56
N TYR A 236 13.20 -4.93 3.54
CA TYR A 236 12.36 -4.74 2.36
C TYR A 236 13.14 -4.17 1.18
N ALA A 237 13.97 -3.14 1.42
CA ALA A 237 14.78 -2.49 0.40
C ALA A 237 15.85 -3.43 -0.17
N MET A 238 16.53 -4.19 0.70
CA MET A 238 17.55 -5.17 0.29
C MET A 238 16.95 -6.41 -0.38
N ARG A 239 15.65 -6.68 -0.20
CA ARG A 239 14.96 -7.89 -0.66
C ARG A 239 15.59 -9.19 -0.13
N TRP A 240 16.21 -9.10 1.04
CA TRP A 240 16.94 -10.16 1.71
C TRP A 240 16.90 -9.93 3.23
N PRO A 241 16.81 -10.98 4.08
CA PRO A 241 16.85 -12.41 3.74
C PRO A 241 15.50 -12.98 3.29
N ASN A 242 15.54 -14.18 2.70
CA ASN A 242 14.35 -15.01 2.40
C ASN A 242 14.46 -16.35 3.11
N PRO A 243 14.13 -16.42 4.42
CA PRO A 243 14.34 -17.61 5.23
C PRO A 243 13.63 -18.84 4.66
N TRP A 244 12.37 -18.67 4.24
CA TRP A 244 11.56 -19.71 3.60
C TRP A 244 10.81 -19.11 2.42
N PRO A 245 11.39 -19.07 1.20
CA PRO A 245 10.85 -18.30 0.07
C PRO A 245 9.38 -18.60 -0.29
N ARG A 246 8.91 -19.82 -0.01
CA ARG A 246 7.51 -20.23 -0.24
C ARG A 246 6.55 -19.83 0.89
N VAL A 247 7.03 -19.57 2.09
CA VAL A 247 6.20 -19.36 3.30
C VAL A 247 6.40 -17.97 3.89
N PHE A 248 7.66 -17.56 4.07
CA PHE A 248 8.08 -16.36 4.79
C PHE A 248 9.40 -15.82 4.21
N GLY A 249 9.34 -14.66 3.56
CA GLY A 249 10.48 -13.98 2.96
C GLY A 249 10.68 -12.56 3.51
N PHE A 250 11.46 -11.74 2.78
CA PHE A 250 11.81 -10.38 3.19
C PHE A 250 10.58 -9.48 3.42
N HIS A 251 9.49 -9.71 2.67
CA HIS A 251 8.26 -8.92 2.78
C HIS A 251 7.52 -9.24 4.08
N GLU A 252 7.52 -10.50 4.49
CA GLU A 252 6.93 -10.93 5.76
C GLU A 252 7.78 -10.42 6.94
N ILE A 253 9.10 -10.38 6.83
CA ILE A 253 9.98 -9.72 7.82
C ILE A 253 9.65 -8.23 7.93
N PHE A 254 9.43 -7.56 6.81
CA PHE A 254 8.99 -6.16 6.81
C PHE A 254 7.67 -6.00 7.55
N HIS A 255 6.66 -6.83 7.27
CA HIS A 255 5.39 -6.80 8.01
C HIS A 255 5.58 -7.08 9.51
N CYS A 256 6.45 -8.02 9.90
CA CYS A 256 6.78 -8.25 11.31
C CYS A 256 7.40 -7.00 11.96
N GLY A 257 8.32 -6.32 11.28
CA GLY A 257 8.90 -5.06 11.74
C GLY A 257 7.85 -3.96 11.91
N THR A 258 6.90 -3.86 10.97
CA THR A 258 5.76 -2.93 11.05
C THR A 258 4.88 -3.23 12.26
N VAL A 259 4.54 -4.49 12.50
CA VAL A 259 3.68 -4.88 13.64
C VAL A 259 4.40 -4.70 14.98
N ALA A 260 5.69 -5.06 15.06
CA ALA A 260 6.49 -4.83 16.26
C ALA A 260 6.64 -3.33 16.55
N GLY A 261 6.91 -2.53 15.53
CA GLY A 261 6.97 -1.08 15.62
C GLY A 261 5.65 -0.49 16.12
N TYR A 262 4.53 -0.93 15.54
CA TYR A 262 3.19 -0.55 15.98
C TYR A 262 2.92 -0.94 17.44
N ALA A 263 3.26 -2.15 17.85
CA ALA A 263 3.06 -2.63 19.22
C ALA A 263 3.81 -1.76 20.24
N CYS A 264 5.07 -1.40 19.96
CA CYS A 264 5.83 -0.47 20.81
C CYS A 264 5.11 0.88 20.97
N HIS A 265 4.64 1.47 19.87
CA HIS A 265 3.92 2.75 19.91
C HIS A 265 2.55 2.64 20.58
N MET A 266 1.83 1.53 20.38
CA MET A 266 0.56 1.27 21.07
C MET A 266 0.77 1.24 22.58
N VAL A 267 1.78 0.50 23.06
CA VAL A 267 2.11 0.43 24.49
C VAL A 267 2.56 1.80 25.01
N ALA A 268 3.33 2.56 24.23
CA ALA A 268 3.71 3.93 24.58
C ALA A 268 2.48 4.84 24.80
N ILE A 269 1.51 4.79 23.88
CA ILE A 269 0.24 5.53 23.99
C ILE A 269 -0.57 5.03 25.19
N PHE A 270 -0.62 3.73 25.43
CA PHE A 270 -1.29 3.16 26.60
C PHE A 270 -0.72 3.73 27.91
N LEU A 271 0.61 3.80 28.05
CA LEU A 271 1.25 4.39 29.21
C LEU A 271 0.89 5.87 29.37
N VAL A 272 0.88 6.64 28.28
CA VAL A 272 0.45 8.05 28.28
C VAL A 272 -1.00 8.18 28.74
N VAL A 273 -1.91 7.36 28.19
CA VAL A 273 -3.34 7.38 28.57
C VAL A 273 -3.52 7.06 30.05
N CYS A 274 -2.78 6.09 30.59
CA CYS A 274 -2.83 5.73 32.00
C CYS A 274 -2.26 6.82 32.92
N ALA A 275 -1.23 7.57 32.47
CA ALA A 275 -0.59 8.62 33.26
C ALA A 275 -1.39 9.94 33.30
N ILE A 276 -2.26 10.19 32.32
CA ILE A 276 -3.13 11.40 32.25
C ILE A 276 -4.38 11.28 33.14
N ARG A 277 -4.59 10.14 33.80
CA ARG A 277 -5.72 9.91 34.69
C ARG A 277 -5.65 10.68 35.99
#